data_AF-H9MCE6-F1
#
_entry.id   AF-H9MCE6-F1
#
_cell.length_a   1.000
_cell.length_b   1.000
_cell.length_c   1.000
_cell.angle_alpha   90.00
_cell.angle_beta   90.00
_cell.angle_gamma   90.00
#
_symmetry.space_group_name_H-M   'P 1'
#
loop_
_entity.id
_entity.type
_entity.pdbx_description
1 polymer ?
#
loop_
_entity_poly.entity_id
_entity_poly.type
_entity_poly.pdbx_seq_one_letter_code
_entity_poly.pdbx_strand_id
1 'polypeptide(L)' 'DDGEVVTAAASEIDIIPPKKSDKIKIINGEQRGGTGKLIGIDGADGIVKMDETLDIKILDMSNLAKLA' A
#
# COMPACT_ATOMS: atom_id res chain seq x y z
N ASP A 1 -5.66 -19.66 -14.59
CA ASP A 1 -6.64 -18.84 -13.86
C ASP A 1 -7.21 -17.78 -14.78
N ASP A 2 -8.34 -18.09 -15.41
CA ASP A 2 -9.18 -17.06 -16.02
C ASP A 2 -9.98 -16.45 -14.88
N GLY A 3 -9.39 -15.45 -14.23
CA GLY A 3 -9.98 -14.79 -13.08
C GLY A 3 -11.38 -14.27 -13.41
N GLU A 4 -12.36 -14.67 -12.60
CA GLU A 4 -13.72 -14.17 -12.69
C GLU A 4 -13.72 -12.66 -12.39
N VAL A 5 -14.30 -11.88 -13.30
CA VAL A 5 -14.46 -10.43 -13.12
C VAL A 5 -15.84 -10.16 -12.54
N VAL A 6 -15.86 -9.63 -11.32
CA VAL A 6 -17.08 -9.19 -10.64
C VAL A 6 -17.09 -7.67 -10.49
N THR A 7 -18.27 -7.07 -10.56
CA THR A 7 -18.47 -5.65 -10.21
C THR A 7 -18.96 -5.60 -8.77
N ALA A 8 -18.26 -4.84 -7.93
CA ALA A 8 -18.60 -4.65 -6.52
C ALA A 8 -18.58 -3.16 -6.16
N ALA A 9 -19.38 -2.78 -5.17
CA ALA A 9 -19.33 -1.45 -4.57
C ALA A 9 -18.06 -1.30 -3.73
N ALA A 10 -17.56 -0.06 -3.60
CA ALA A 10 -16.37 0.19 -2.76
C ALA A 10 -16.57 -0.23 -1.30
N SER A 11 -17.81 -0.18 -0.78
CA SER A 11 -18.16 -0.62 0.57
C SER A 11 -18.13 -2.13 0.77
N GLU A 12 -18.05 -2.92 -0.30
CA GLU A 12 -17.96 -4.38 -0.26
C GLU A 12 -16.51 -4.87 -0.31
N ILE A 13 -15.54 -3.95 -0.33
CA ILE A 13 -14.12 -4.24 -0.47
C ILE A 13 -13.37 -3.71 0.74
N ASP A 14 -12.57 -4.57 1.36
CA ASP A 14 -11.62 -4.19 2.38
C ASP A 14 -10.20 -4.07 1.81
N ILE A 15 -9.48 -3.06 2.27
CA ILE A 15 -8.07 -2.90 1.95
C ILE A 15 -7.26 -3.91 2.74
N ILE A 16 -6.43 -4.68 2.05
CA ILE A 16 -5.48 -5.58 2.69
C ILE A 16 -4.28 -4.76 3.19
N PRO A 17 -4.04 -4.69 4.51
CA PRO A 17 -2.88 -4.00 5.04
C PRO A 17 -1.59 -4.76 4.64
N PRO A 18 -0.56 -4.05 4.15
CA PRO A 18 0.69 -4.68 3.72
C PRO A 18 1.55 -5.16 4.90
N LYS A 19 2.42 -6.12 4.64
CA LYS A 19 3.42 -6.64 5.57
C LYS A 19 4.83 -6.23 5.13
N LYS A 20 5.79 -6.33 6.05
CA LYS A 20 7.21 -6.11 5.73
C LYS A 20 7.61 -6.94 4.50
N SER A 21 8.27 -6.28 3.56
CA SER A 21 8.70 -6.74 2.24
C SER A 21 7.64 -6.79 1.15
N ASP A 22 6.36 -6.54 1.45
CA ASP A 22 5.34 -6.41 0.41
C ASP A 22 5.62 -5.17 -0.46
N LYS A 23 5.25 -5.28 -1.73
CA LYS A 23 5.03 -4.10 -2.57
C LYS A 23 3.75 -3.42 -2.10
N ILE A 24 3.75 -2.09 -2.11
CA ILE A 24 2.62 -1.29 -1.67
C ILE A 24 2.19 -0.30 -2.72
N LYS A 25 0.95 0.17 -2.58
CA LYS A 25 0.45 1.38 -3.22
C LYS A 25 -0.05 2.33 -2.15
N ILE A 26 0.31 3.61 -2.28
CA ILE A 26 -0.19 4.66 -1.42
C ILE A 26 -1.58 5.05 -1.93
N ILE A 27 -2.60 4.87 -1.11
CA ILE A 27 -4.01 4.99 -1.51
C ILE A 27 -4.66 6.30 -1.04
N ASN A 28 -4.04 6.99 -0.08
CA ASN A 28 -4.51 8.24 0.52
C ASN A 28 -3.35 9.21 0.77
N GLY A 29 -3.66 10.48 1.08
CA GLY A 29 -2.68 11.52 1.38
C GLY A 29 -2.00 12.12 0.14
N GLU A 30 -0.98 12.96 0.37
CA GLU A 30 -0.30 13.74 -0.68
C GLU A 30 0.41 12.87 -1.72
N GLN A 31 0.90 11.70 -1.30
CA GLN A 31 1.64 10.78 -2.17
C GLN A 31 0.75 9.69 -2.80
N ARG A 32 -0.57 9.89 -2.78
CA ARG A 32 -1.54 8.95 -3.35
C ARG A 32 -1.18 8.61 -4.80
N GLY A 33 -1.23 7.32 -5.13
CA GLY A 33 -0.85 6.78 -6.42
C GLY A 33 0.57 6.25 -6.47
N GLY A 34 1.47 6.72 -5.59
CA GLY A 34 2.85 6.26 -5.50
C GLY A 34 2.97 4.79 -5.08
N THR A 35 4.07 4.15 -5.47
CA THR A 35 4.40 2.76 -5.11
C THR A 35 5.74 2.68 -4.41
N GLY A 36 5.94 1.56 -3.72
CA GLY A 36 7.18 1.29 -3.01
C GLY A 36 7.21 -0.08 -2.37
N LYS A 37 8.22 -0.30 -1.54
CA LYS A 37 8.37 -1.50 -0.72
C LYS A 37 8.30 -1.13 0.76
N LEU A 38 7.44 -1.81 1.51
CA LEU A 38 7.40 -1.69 2.96
C LEU A 38 8.63 -2.38 3.55
N ILE A 39 9.55 -1.64 4.16
CA ILE A 39 10.83 -2.18 4.69
C ILE A 39 10.85 -2.29 6.21
N GLY A 40 9.94 -1.62 6.90
CA GLY A 40 9.76 -1.68 8.35
C GLY A 40 8.39 -1.19 8.79
N ILE A 41 7.99 -1.53 10.01
CA ILE A 41 6.77 -1.06 10.66
C ILE A 41 7.15 -0.65 12.07
N ASP A 42 6.73 0.53 12.49
CA ASP A 42 6.89 1.04 13.86
C ASP A 42 5.54 1.60 14.35
N GLY A 43 4.89 0.89 15.28
CA GLY A 43 3.55 1.23 15.74
C GLY A 43 2.53 1.30 14.60
N ALA A 44 1.98 2.50 14.38
CA ALA A 44 1.01 2.79 13.32
C ALA A 44 1.68 3.23 12.00
N ASP A 45 3.00 3.36 11.96
CA ASP A 45 3.73 3.88 10.82
C ASP A 45 4.44 2.78 10.03
N GLY A 46 4.36 2.89 8.71
CA GLY A 46 5.11 2.11 7.74
C GLY A 46 6.34 2.86 7.24
N ILE A 47 7.49 2.20 7.27
CA ILE A 47 8.74 2.70 6.69
C ILE A 47 8.82 2.16 5.27
N VAL A 48 8.62 3.03 4.28
CA VAL A 48 8.51 2.68 2.86
C VAL A 48 9.71 3.19 2.09
N LYS A 49 10.33 2.32 1.30
CA LYS A 49 11.26 2.75 0.25
C LYS A 49 10.46 3.01 -1.03
N MET A 50 10.45 4.25 -1.51
CA MET A 50 9.74 4.67 -2.72
C MET A 50 10.40 4.12 -3.98
N ASP A 51 9.61 3.68 -4.97
CA ASP A 51 10.17 3.09 -6.19
C ASP A 51 10.83 4.16 -7.10
N GLU A 52 10.19 5.31 -7.28
CA GLU A 52 10.66 6.34 -8.22
C GLU A 52 11.84 7.15 -7.69
N THR A 53 11.74 7.64 -6.45
CA THR A 53 12.77 8.52 -5.87
C THR A 53 13.83 7.79 -5.08
N LEU A 54 13.58 6.52 -4.73
CA LEU A 54 14.40 5.70 -3.83
C LEU A 54 14.50 6.21 -2.39
N ASP A 55 13.78 7.29 -2.05
CA ASP A 55 13.72 7.85 -0.71
C ASP A 55 13.06 6.88 0.26
N ILE A 56 13.46 6.97 1.52
CA ILE A 56 12.77 6.31 2.64
C ILE A 56 11.79 7.32 3.24
N LYS A 57 10.53 6.92 3.34
CA LYS A 57 9.46 7.72 3.95
C LYS A 57 8.77 6.96 5.06
N ILE A 58 8.30 7.72 6.05
CA ILE A 58 7.47 7.23 7.14
C ILE A 58 6.05 7.67 6.82
N LEU A 59 5.14 6.72 6.67
CA LEU A 59 3.76 6.96 6.27
C LEU A 59 2.83 6.15 7.18
N ASP A 60 1.69 6.73 7.56
CA ASP A 60 0.67 5.99 8.31
C ASP A 60 0.25 4.74 7.53
N MET A 61 0.19 3.60 8.22
CA MET A 61 -0.22 2.31 7.65
C MET A 61 -1.62 2.36 7.03
N SER A 62 -2.52 3.23 7.50
CA SER A 62 -3.86 3.40 6.92
C SER A 62 -3.85 3.98 5.50
N ASN A 63 -2.71 4.56 5.08
CA ASN A 63 -2.53 5.11 3.74
C ASN A 63 -1.93 4.10 2.76
N LEU A 64 -1.61 2.88 3.22
CA LEU A 64 -0.91 1.87 2.44
C LEU A 64 -1.80 0.65 2.16
N ALA A 65 -1.85 0.22 0.91
CA ALA A 65 -2.46 -1.05 0.50
C ALA A 65 -1.40 -2.00 -0.05
N LYS A 66 -1.57 -3.30 0.17
CA LYS A 66 -0.75 -4.32 -0.48
C LYS A 66 -0.98 -4.29 -2.00
N LEU A 67 0.11 -4.28 -2.77
CA LEU A 67 0.10 -4.39 -4.23
C LEU A 67 0.48 -5.82 -4.62
N ALA A 68 -0.39 -6.48 -5.39
CA ALA A 68 -0.19 -7.85 -5.89
C ALA A 68 0.86 -7.91 -7.00
#